data_AF-A0A1V1THZ6-F1
#
_entry.id   AF-A0A1V1THZ6-F1
#
_cell.length_a   1.000
_cell.length_b   1.000
_cell.length_c   1.000
_cell.angle_alpha   90.00
_cell.angle_beta   90.00
_cell.angle_gamma   90.00
#
_symmetry.space_group_name_H-M   'P 1'
#
loop_
_entity.id
_entity.type
_entity.pdbx_description
1 polymer ?
#
loop_
_entity_poly.entity_id
_entity_poly.type
_entity_poly.pdbx_seq_one_letter_code
_entity_poly.pdbx_strand_id
1 'polypeptide(L)'
;MNMRGRTLDILLGGLDERTRPILKGGSVTGDNIRAASPLAQTREGLYTTLTSIVHPQTDDLIPWQQSARAYETLRAQEVDAELRIVDEGAPHLFDVHHRGRGYEAGMKAI
;
A
#
# COMPACT_ATOMS: atom_id res chain seq x y z
N MET A 1 10.40 -10.85 3.35
CA MET A 1 10.62 -10.74 1.90
C MET A 1 12.06 -11.15 1.60
N ASN A 2 12.31 -12.08 0.67
CA ASN A 2 13.70 -12.46 0.35
C ASN A 2 14.36 -11.33 -0.48
N MET A 3 15.63 -11.02 -0.22
CA MET A 3 16.33 -9.93 -0.93
C MET A 3 16.78 -10.32 -2.35
N ARG A 4 16.25 -11.43 -2.89
CA ARG A 4 16.57 -11.94 -4.24
C ARG A 4 15.53 -11.55 -5.28
N GLY A 5 14.36 -11.08 -4.85
CA GLY A 5 13.33 -10.57 -5.75
C GLY A 5 13.73 -9.24 -6.37
N ARG A 6 13.87 -9.19 -7.69
CA ARG A 6 14.09 -7.95 -8.47
C ARG A 6 12.78 -7.19 -8.75
N THR A 7 11.73 -7.46 -8.00
CA THR A 7 10.41 -6.85 -8.18
C THR A 7 10.47 -5.34 -8.04
N LEU A 8 11.22 -4.81 -7.06
CA LEU A 8 11.38 -3.36 -6.90
C LEU A 8 12.14 -2.72 -8.06
N ASP A 9 13.13 -3.40 -8.64
CA ASP A 9 13.84 -2.92 -9.84
C ASP A 9 12.89 -2.77 -11.03
N ILE A 10 11.88 -3.65 -11.11
CA ILE A 10 10.84 -3.60 -12.14
C ILE A 10 9.82 -2.50 -11.85
N LEU A 11 9.29 -2.45 -10.63
CA LEU A 11 8.26 -1.49 -10.24
C LEU A 11 8.75 -0.04 -10.32
N LEU A 12 9.99 0.21 -9.90
CA LEU A 12 10.57 1.56 -9.88
C LEU A 12 11.34 1.91 -11.16
N GLY A 13 11.79 0.90 -11.92
CA GLY A 13 12.56 1.09 -13.15
C GLY A 13 11.76 0.97 -14.45
N GLY A 14 10.50 0.54 -14.41
CA GLY A 14 9.63 0.35 -15.58
C GLY A 14 9.97 -0.91 -16.39
N LEU A 15 9.03 -1.48 -17.14
CA LEU A 15 9.14 -2.84 -17.72
C LEU A 15 10.17 -3.01 -18.86
N ASP A 16 10.57 -1.95 -19.55
CA ASP A 16 11.46 -2.02 -20.72
C ASP A 16 12.95 -2.11 -20.32
N GLU A 17 13.57 -3.24 -20.64
CA GLU A 17 14.97 -3.52 -20.35
C GLU A 17 15.94 -2.58 -21.09
N ARG A 18 15.54 -2.03 -22.23
CA ARG A 18 16.40 -1.16 -23.06
C ARG A 18 16.58 0.21 -22.43
N THR A 19 15.50 0.72 -21.83
CA THR A 19 15.44 2.04 -21.21
C THR A 19 15.78 2.02 -19.73
N ARG A 20 15.71 0.86 -19.05
CA ARG A 20 15.94 0.77 -17.60
C ARG A 20 17.43 0.95 -17.22
N PRO A 21 17.81 2.03 -16.52
CA PRO A 21 19.18 2.23 -16.03
C PRO A 21 19.53 1.29 -14.87
N ILE A 22 18.52 0.92 -14.08
CA ILE A 22 18.64 0.05 -12.89
C ILE A 22 19.09 -1.37 -13.28
N LEU A 23 18.64 -1.90 -14.42
CA LEU A 23 19.10 -3.21 -14.92
C LEU A 23 20.50 -3.16 -15.54
N LYS A 24 21.02 -1.97 -15.89
CA LYS A 24 22.40 -1.76 -16.38
C LYS A 24 23.41 -1.58 -15.23
N GLY A 25 23.07 -2.03 -14.03
CA GLY A 25 23.97 -2.06 -12.87
C GLY A 25 23.67 -1.04 -11.77
N GLY A 26 22.63 -0.21 -11.89
CA GLY A 26 22.19 0.67 -10.81
C GLY A 26 21.25 -0.07 -9.85
N SER A 27 21.57 -0.16 -8.57
CA SER A 27 20.63 -0.75 -7.58
C SER A 27 19.52 0.25 -7.23
N VAL A 28 18.31 -0.24 -6.95
CA VAL A 28 17.26 0.58 -6.29
C VAL A 28 17.84 1.20 -5.03
N THR A 29 17.79 2.53 -4.94
CA THR A 29 18.29 3.27 -3.78
C THR A 29 17.19 3.53 -2.76
N GLY A 30 17.59 3.89 -1.54
CA GLY A 30 16.65 4.36 -0.51
C GLY A 30 15.86 5.60 -0.96
N ASP A 31 16.44 6.46 -1.79
CA ASP A 31 15.74 7.63 -2.35
C ASP A 31 14.65 7.22 -3.33
N ASN A 32 14.91 6.23 -4.20
CA ASN A 32 13.88 5.69 -5.09
C ASN A 32 12.70 5.12 -4.30
N ILE A 33 13.00 4.39 -3.21
CA ILE A 33 11.96 3.83 -2.33
C ILE A 33 11.17 4.94 -1.64
N ARG A 34 11.85 5.96 -1.08
CA ARG A 34 11.19 7.10 -0.42
C ARG A 34 10.29 7.87 -1.38
N ALA A 35 10.77 8.15 -2.59
CA ALA A 35 10.00 8.87 -3.61
C ALA A 35 8.69 8.15 -3.98
N ALA A 36 8.68 6.82 -3.93
CA ALA A 36 7.50 6.01 -4.26
C ALA A 36 6.67 5.56 -3.04
N SER A 37 7.15 5.78 -1.81
CA SER A 37 6.51 5.25 -0.59
C SER A 37 5.40 6.19 -0.10
N PRO A 38 4.11 5.78 -0.10
CA PRO A 38 3.03 6.62 0.39
C PRO A 38 3.26 7.11 1.83
N LEU A 39 3.76 6.24 2.70
CA LEU A 39 4.10 6.58 4.08
C LEU A 39 5.19 7.65 4.17
N ALA A 40 6.21 7.58 3.31
CA ALA A 40 7.24 8.62 3.27
C ALA A 40 6.66 9.94 2.77
N GLN A 41 5.84 9.91 1.71
CA GLN A 41 5.19 11.12 1.19
C GLN A 41 4.26 11.77 2.22
N THR A 42 3.51 10.98 2.99
CA THR A 42 2.72 11.49 4.11
C THR A 42 3.59 12.17 5.16
N ARG A 43 4.72 11.58 5.55
CA ARG A 43 5.63 12.17 6.56
C ARG A 43 6.20 13.51 6.14
N GLU A 44 6.42 13.69 4.85
CA GLU A 44 6.89 14.95 4.26
C GLU A 44 5.74 15.97 4.07
N GLY A 45 4.52 15.65 4.51
CA GLY A 45 3.35 16.54 4.42
C GLY A 45 2.81 16.71 3.00
N LEU A 46 3.20 15.84 2.06
CA LEU A 46 2.84 15.99 0.64
C LEU A 46 1.41 15.52 0.34
N TYR A 47 0.81 14.73 1.22
CA TYR A 47 -0.59 14.31 1.12
C TYR A 47 -1.44 15.13 2.09
N THR A 48 -2.31 15.97 1.55
CA THR A 48 -3.18 16.87 2.32
C THR A 48 -4.67 16.61 2.09
N THR A 49 -5.00 15.63 1.26
CA THR A 49 -6.38 15.30 0.89
C THR A 49 -7.08 14.52 2.01
N LEU A 50 -8.34 14.84 2.26
CA LEU A 50 -9.20 14.05 3.14
C LEU A 50 -9.16 12.58 2.70
N THR A 51 -8.83 11.68 3.63
CA THR A 51 -8.54 10.27 3.30
C THR A 51 -9.30 9.31 4.19
N SER A 52 -10.15 8.45 3.63
CA SER A 52 -10.72 7.30 4.35
C SER A 52 -10.01 6.02 3.95
N ILE A 53 -9.59 5.23 4.94
CA ILE A 53 -8.89 3.96 4.76
C ILE A 53 -9.75 2.84 5.34
N VAL A 54 -10.12 1.87 4.51
CA VAL A 54 -10.83 0.66 4.93
C VAL A 54 -9.91 -0.55 4.71
N HIS A 55 -9.71 -1.38 5.73
CA HIS A 55 -8.82 -2.54 5.64
C HIS A 55 -9.35 -3.73 6.45
N PRO A 56 -9.53 -4.93 5.86
CA PRO A 56 -9.93 -6.12 6.60
C PRO A 56 -8.87 -6.63 7.59
N GLN A 57 -9.23 -6.88 8.84
CA GLN A 57 -8.30 -7.39 9.85
C GLN A 57 -7.72 -8.76 9.46
N THR A 58 -8.49 -9.54 8.71
CA THR A 58 -8.16 -10.90 8.25
C THR A 58 -7.52 -10.94 6.85
N ASP A 59 -7.06 -9.79 6.33
CA ASP A 59 -6.24 -9.75 5.12
C ASP A 59 -4.93 -10.52 5.35
N ASP A 60 -4.75 -11.60 4.59
CA ASP A 60 -3.60 -12.50 4.69
C ASP A 60 -2.46 -12.15 3.71
N LEU A 61 -2.71 -11.21 2.78
CA LEU A 61 -1.74 -10.76 1.79
C LEU A 61 -1.05 -9.47 2.22
N ILE A 62 -1.82 -8.51 2.73
CA ILE A 62 -1.33 -7.20 3.14
C ILE A 62 -1.63 -6.99 4.63
N PRO A 63 -0.61 -6.81 5.49
CA PRO A 63 -0.84 -6.57 6.91
C PRO A 63 -1.59 -5.25 7.14
N TRP A 64 -2.76 -5.31 7.78
CA TRP A 64 -3.59 -4.14 8.10
C TRP A 64 -2.87 -3.06 8.93
N GLN A 65 -1.83 -3.46 9.67
CA GLN A 65 -0.98 -2.52 10.43
C GLN A 65 -0.28 -1.51 9.52
N GLN A 66 -0.09 -1.80 8.23
CA GLN A 66 0.40 -0.82 7.26
C GLN A 66 -0.59 0.33 7.08
N SER A 67 -1.88 0.03 6.96
CA SER A 67 -2.96 1.03 6.91
C SER A 67 -3.06 1.81 8.23
N ALA A 68 -2.97 1.13 9.38
CA ALA A 68 -2.96 1.80 10.68
C ALA A 68 -1.80 2.80 10.81
N ARG A 69 -0.59 2.40 10.41
CA ARG A 69 0.58 3.28 10.44
C ARG A 69 0.45 4.48 9.49
N ALA A 70 -0.15 4.29 8.32
CA ALA A 70 -0.41 5.38 7.38
C ALA A 70 -1.42 6.37 7.95
N TYR A 71 -2.51 5.88 8.54
CA TYR A 71 -3.51 6.69 9.24
C TYR A 71 -2.88 7.56 10.34
N GLU A 72 -2.10 6.97 11.25
CA GLU A 72 -1.44 7.73 12.32
C GLU A 72 -0.51 8.82 11.77
N THR A 73 0.15 8.54 10.65
CA THR A 73 1.02 9.52 10.00
C THR A 73 0.22 10.66 9.37
N LEU A 74 -0.92 10.37 8.73
CA LEU A 74 -1.83 11.39 8.19
C LEU A 74 -2.36 12.28 9.31
N ARG A 75 -2.80 11.68 10.43
CA ARG A 75 -3.29 12.41 11.61
C ARG A 75 -2.21 13.29 12.24
N ALA A 76 -0.98 12.79 12.32
CA ALA A 76 0.15 13.58 12.83
C ALA A 76 0.51 14.78 11.94
N GLN A 77 0.10 14.77 10.68
CA GLN A 77 0.22 15.89 9.74
C GLN A 77 -1.07 16.72 9.65
N GLU A 78 -1.97 16.56 10.61
CA GLU A 78 -3.24 17.27 10.71
C GLU A 78 -4.17 17.06 9.50
N VAL A 79 -3.97 15.98 8.74
CA VAL A 79 -4.86 15.59 7.65
C VAL A 79 -6.13 14.98 8.24
N ASP A 80 -7.27 15.39 7.71
CA ASP A 80 -8.54 14.76 8.04
C ASP A 80 -8.58 13.35 7.45
N ALA A 81 -8.58 12.36 8.33
CA ALA A 81 -8.45 10.98 7.93
C ALA A 81 -9.29 10.09 8.82
N GLU A 82 -9.79 9.01 8.23
CA GLU A 82 -10.52 7.96 8.92
C GLU A 82 -9.88 6.60 8.63
N LEU A 83 -9.91 5.72 9.64
CA LEU A 83 -9.50 4.33 9.50
C LEU A 83 -10.62 3.43 10.00
N ARG A 84 -11.05 2.52 9.16
CA ARG A 84 -11.99 1.46 9.52
C ARG A 84 -11.35 0.10 9.28
N ILE A 85 -11.07 -0.59 10.37
CA ILE A 85 -10.64 -1.99 10.33
C ILE A 85 -11.90 -2.87 10.36
N VAL A 86 -12.03 -3.76 9.38
CA VAL A 86 -13.19 -4.67 9.26
C VAL A 86 -12.81 -6.02 9.89
N ASP A 87 -13.43 -6.36 11.02
CA ASP A 87 -13.15 -7.58 11.80
C ASP A 87 -14.12 -8.74 11.51
N GLU A 88 -15.13 -8.52 10.67
CA GLU A 88 -16.18 -9.50 10.31
C GLU A 88 -15.67 -10.60 9.33
N GLY A 89 -14.37 -10.90 9.30
CA GLY A 89 -13.79 -11.98 8.49
C GLY A 89 -13.73 -11.70 6.98
N ALA A 90 -13.80 -10.43 6.57
CA ALA A 90 -13.64 -10.06 5.17
C ALA A 90 -12.23 -10.47 4.68
N PRO A 91 -12.13 -11.24 3.57
CA PRO A 91 -10.85 -11.61 2.98
C PRO A 91 -10.23 -10.42 2.23
N HIS A 92 -8.96 -10.55 1.81
CA HIS A 92 -8.34 -9.59 0.90
C HIS A 92 -9.22 -9.38 -0.34
N LEU A 93 -9.59 -8.12 -0.57
CA LEU A 93 -10.57 -7.74 -1.57
C LEU A 93 -9.88 -7.65 -2.94
N PHE A 94 -9.57 -8.77 -3.59
CA PHE A 94 -9.54 -8.98 -5.06
C PHE A 94 -9.17 -10.46 -5.39
N ASP A 95 -9.81 -10.98 -6.45
CA ASP A 95 -9.53 -12.19 -7.25
C ASP A 95 -9.68 -13.63 -6.71
N VAL A 96 -9.88 -13.89 -5.41
CA VAL A 96 -9.89 -15.31 -4.94
C VAL A 96 -11.29 -15.94 -4.80
N HIS A 97 -12.37 -15.14 -4.81
CA HIS A 97 -13.72 -15.67 -4.60
C HIS A 97 -14.57 -15.56 -5.87
N HIS A 98 -14.72 -16.71 -6.55
CA HIS A 98 -15.68 -16.87 -7.64
C HIS A 98 -17.05 -16.29 -7.23
N ARG A 99 -17.52 -15.30 -7.99
CA ARG A 99 -18.82 -14.60 -7.84
C ARG A 99 -18.93 -13.64 -6.64
N GLY A 100 -17.82 -13.18 -6.06
CA GLY A 100 -17.91 -12.06 -5.12
C GLY A 100 -18.59 -12.41 -3.80
N ARG A 101 -18.37 -13.61 -3.27
CA ARG A 101 -18.80 -13.94 -1.91
C ARG A 101 -17.74 -13.50 -0.91
N GLY A 102 -18.14 -13.06 0.28
CA GLY A 102 -17.23 -12.77 1.40
C GLY A 102 -16.80 -11.31 1.53
N TYR A 103 -17.19 -10.42 0.62
CA TYR A 103 -16.85 -8.99 0.68
C TYR A 103 -17.92 -8.12 1.36
N GLU A 104 -19.05 -8.70 1.78
CA GLU A 104 -20.24 -7.98 2.22
C GLU A 104 -19.94 -7.04 3.40
N ALA A 105 -19.12 -7.51 4.35
CA ALA A 105 -18.66 -6.70 5.47
C ALA A 105 -17.78 -5.52 5.02
N GLY A 106 -16.92 -5.73 4.02
CA GLY A 106 -16.12 -4.67 3.42
C GLY A 106 -16.97 -3.61 2.71
N MET A 107 -18.04 -4.02 2.04
CA MET A 107 -18.97 -3.09 1.39
C MET A 107 -19.80 -2.26 2.37
N LYS A 108 -20.17 -2.85 3.52
CA LYS A 108 -20.87 -2.14 4.61
C LYS A 108 -19.96 -1.11 5.33
N ALA A 109 -18.66 -1.27 5.19
CA ALA A 109 -17.66 -0.44 5.85
C ALA A 109 -17.36 0.88 5.09
N ILE A 110 -17.84 1.01 3.85
CA ILE A 110 -17.75 2.20 2.99
C ILE A 110 -19.07 2.98 3.08
#